data_AF-A0A416WNK1-F1
#
_entry.id   AF-A0A416WNK1-F1
#
_cell.length_a   1.000
_cell.length_b   1.000
_cell.length_c   1.000
_cell.angle_alpha   90.00
_cell.angle_beta   90.00
_cell.angle_gamma   90.00
#
_symmetry.space_group_name_H-M   'P 1'
#
loop_
_entity.id
_entity.type
_entity.pdbx_description
1 polymer ?
#
loop_
_entity_poly.entity_id
_entity_poly.type
_entity_poly.pdbx_seq_one_letter_code
_entity_poly.pdbx_strand_id
1 'polypeptide(L)'
;MANVEMMMTIVAISFASILFIIFIMEIMKELMKKPSETNMTVFICCLTLMLMLAIMLGGCAKCINTETSTVQVKVTNAYHKASYTTMHYSPATKTMLPQTHAAIYKITVEYDGTEYDIRGRDTYYKYSDSIGKSVNGILETKKYDDGTVKYNIVDLE
;
A
#
# COMPACT_ATOMS: atom_id res chain seq x y z
N MET A 1 7.19 -11.55 1.96
CA MET A 1 8.29 -10.56 2.02
C MET A 1 7.77 -9.13 2.12
N ALA A 2 6.83 -8.68 1.26
CA ALA A 2 6.27 -7.32 1.30
C ALA A 2 5.64 -6.88 2.64
N ASN A 3 4.99 -7.80 3.36
CA ASN A 3 4.39 -7.47 4.67
C ASN A 3 5.44 -7.18 5.77
N VAL A 4 6.62 -7.80 5.68
CA VAL A 4 7.71 -7.60 6.66
C VAL A 4 8.45 -6.30 6.37
N GLU A 5 8.71 -5.98 5.11
CA GLU A 5 9.32 -4.69 4.73
C GLU A 5 8.40 -3.52 5.07
N MET A 6 7.09 -3.63 4.80
CA MET A 6 6.11 -2.62 5.19
C MET A 6 6.05 -2.44 6.72
N MET A 7 6.06 -3.52 7.49
CA MET A 7 6.09 -3.46 8.96
C MET A 7 7.38 -2.81 9.48
N MET A 8 8.54 -3.15 8.91
CA MET A 8 9.83 -2.55 9.28
C MET A 8 9.90 -1.05 8.93
N THR A 9 9.28 -0.64 7.82
CA THR A 9 9.20 0.77 7.41
C THR A 9 8.31 1.58 8.37
N ILE A 10 7.17 1.01 8.78
CA ILE A 10 6.26 1.62 9.76
C ILE A 10 6.97 1.79 11.12
N VAL A 11 7.73 0.79 11.57
CA VAL A 11 8.51 0.85 12.82
C VAL A 11 9.64 1.88 12.73
N ALA A 12 10.32 1.99 11.59
CA ALA A 12 11.36 3.00 11.40
C ALA A 12 10.80 4.43 11.39
N ILE A 13 9.65 4.64 10.74
CA ILE A 13 8.95 5.94 10.71
C ILE A 13 8.48 6.32 12.12
N SER A 14 7.91 5.37 12.88
CA SER A 14 7.46 5.65 14.25
C SER A 14 8.63 6.01 15.17
N PHE A 15 9.77 5.33 15.09
CA PHE A 15 10.95 5.65 15.88
C PHE A 15 11.54 7.04 15.54
N ALA A 16 11.66 7.36 14.24
CA ALA A 16 12.13 8.68 13.80
C ALA A 16 11.20 9.81 14.26
N SER A 17 9.88 9.57 14.23
CA SER A 17 8.89 10.55 14.70
C SER A 17 8.98 10.80 16.22
N ILE A 18 9.25 9.75 17.01
CA ILE A 18 9.46 9.87 18.47
C ILE A 18 10.71 10.70 18.78
N LEU A 19 11.84 10.43 18.10
CA LEU A 19 13.07 11.20 18.28
C LEU A 19 12.89 12.68 17.89
N PHE A 20 12.13 12.95 16.83
CA PHE A 20 11.81 14.32 16.41
C PHE A 20 10.95 15.04 17.45
N ILE A 21 9.94 14.37 18.02
CA ILE A 21 9.12 14.93 19.11
C ILE A 21 9.98 15.23 20.35
N ILE A 22 10.88 14.33 20.74
CA ILE A 22 11.82 14.55 21.86
C ILE A 22 12.71 15.77 21.61
N PHE A 23 13.25 15.91 20.41
CA PHE A 23 14.07 17.06 20.03
C PHE A 23 13.30 18.38 20.09
N ILE A 24 12.05 18.41 19.62
CA ILE A 24 11.17 19.58 19.72
C ILE A 24 10.86 19.91 21.18
N MET A 25 10.59 18.91 22.03
CA MET A 25 10.37 19.13 23.46
C MET A 25 11.59 19.77 24.15
N GLU A 26 12.82 19.34 23.80
CA GLU A 26 14.04 19.93 24.34
C GLU A 26 14.23 21.39 23.90
N ILE A 27 13.92 21.72 22.63
CA ILE A 27 13.94 23.10 22.13
C ILE A 27 12.90 23.96 22.86
N MET A 28 11.68 23.45 23.05
CA MET A 28 10.63 24.20 23.77
C MET A 28 11.03 24.50 25.21
N LYS A 29 11.72 23.56 25.88
CA LYS A 29 12.23 23.75 27.25
C LYS A 29 13.22 24.90 27.35
N GLU A 30 14.15 25.02 26.38
CA GLU A 30 15.09 26.16 26.34
C GLU A 30 14.40 27.48 25.98
N LEU A 31 13.39 27.46 25.11
CA LEU A 31 12.60 28.66 24.75
C LEU A 31 11.74 29.18 25.91
N MET A 32 11.26 28.30 26.81
CA MET A 32 10.48 28.69 28.00
C MET A 32 11.34 29.28 29.13
N LYS A 33 12.67 29.15 29.08
CA LYS A 33 13.59 29.69 30.10
C LYS A 33 13.62 31.22 30.14
N LYS A 34 13.15 31.90 29.08
CA LYS A 34 13.01 33.36 29.01
C LYS A 34 11.76 33.75 28.22
N PRO A 35 10.61 33.98 28.88
CA PRO A 35 9.35 34.21 28.18
C PRO A 35 9.31 35.61 27.55
N SER A 36 9.05 35.66 26.25
CA SER A 36 8.65 36.84 25.47
C SER A 36 7.38 36.50 24.67
N GLU A 37 6.61 37.50 24.23
CA GLU A 37 5.38 37.27 23.45
C GLU A 37 5.61 36.42 22.18
N THR A 38 6.78 36.58 21.55
CA THR A 38 7.19 35.78 20.38
C THR A 38 7.43 34.30 20.74
N ASN A 39 8.02 34.03 21.91
CA ASN A 39 8.29 32.66 22.37
C ASN A 39 6.99 31.91 22.73
N MET A 40 5.98 32.62 23.26
CA MET A 40 4.69 32.02 23.60
C MET A 40 3.90 31.60 22.35
N THR A 41 3.97 32.39 21.27
CA THR A 41 3.32 32.06 19.99
C THR A 41 3.96 30.83 19.32
N VAL A 42 5.29 30.77 19.26
CA VAL A 42 6.04 29.63 18.69
C VAL A 42 5.75 28.34 19.44
N PHE A 43 5.63 28.40 20.76
CA PHE A 43 5.28 27.25 21.59
C PHE A 43 3.90 26.68 21.25
N ILE A 44 2.89 27.54 21.10
CA ILE A 44 1.51 27.13 20.74
C ILE A 44 1.50 26.52 19.33
N CYS A 45 2.24 27.10 18.38
CA CYS A 45 2.38 26.53 17.02
C CYS A 45 3.05 25.14 17.03
N CYS A 46 4.11 24.95 17.83
CA CYS A 46 4.77 23.65 17.95
C CYS A 46 3.86 22.61 18.62
N LEU A 47 3.12 23.00 19.66
CA LEU A 47 2.20 22.10 20.36
C LEU A 47 1.05 21.65 19.45
N THR A 48 0.45 22.58 18.70
CA THR A 48 -0.60 22.27 17.72
C THR A 48 -0.08 21.39 16.58
N LEU A 49 1.13 21.63 16.09
CA LEU A 49 1.77 20.79 15.07
C LEU A 49 2.02 19.35 15.58
N MET A 50 2.50 19.19 16.82
CA MET A 50 2.69 17.86 17.42
C MET A 50 1.36 17.13 17.62
N LEU A 51 0.29 17.84 18.00
CA LEU A 51 -1.04 17.25 18.16
C LEU A 51 -1.59 16.77 16.80
N MET A 52 -1.43 17.57 15.74
CA MET A 52 -1.83 17.19 14.39
C MET A 52 -1.05 15.98 13.89
N LEU A 53 0.26 15.93 14.12
CA LEU A 53 1.10 14.78 13.75
C LEU A 53 0.67 13.51 14.50
N ALA A 54 0.36 13.59 15.80
CA ALA A 54 -0.06 12.44 16.60
C ALA A 54 -1.37 11.80 16.08
N ILE A 55 -2.32 12.61 15.60
CA ILE A 55 -3.59 12.12 15.04
C ILE A 55 -3.36 11.33 13.74
N MET A 56 -2.34 11.69 12.96
CA MET A 56 -2.02 11.01 11.69
C MET A 56 -1.45 9.59 11.87
N LEU A 57 -0.95 9.23 13.06
CA LEU A 57 -0.36 7.90 13.34
C LEU A 57 -1.38 6.84 13.79
N GLY A 58 -2.63 7.20 14.10
CA GLY A 58 -3.62 6.30 14.72
C GLY A 58 -4.43 5.41 13.77
N GLY A 59 -4.10 5.30 12.49
CA GLY A 59 -5.06 4.92 11.45
C GLY A 59 -4.97 3.52 10.81
N CYS A 60 -4.27 2.54 11.40
CA CYS A 60 -4.26 1.19 10.82
C CYS A 60 -5.35 0.31 11.45
N ALA A 61 -6.52 0.25 10.80
CA ALA A 61 -7.58 -0.67 11.18
C ALA A 61 -7.09 -2.13 11.09
N LYS A 62 -7.33 -2.91 12.14
CA LYS A 62 -6.90 -4.30 12.21
C LYS A 62 -7.94 -5.19 11.54
N CYS A 63 -7.49 -6.06 10.63
CA CYS A 63 -8.36 -7.07 10.04
C CYS A 63 -8.77 -8.08 11.13
N ILE A 64 -10.07 -8.18 11.40
CA ILE A 64 -10.62 -9.10 12.43
C ILE A 64 -11.14 -10.40 11.82
N ASN A 65 -11.52 -10.38 10.55
CA ASN A 65 -12.07 -11.56 9.90
C ASN A 65 -11.86 -11.51 8.38
N THR A 66 -11.65 -12.68 7.78
CA THR A 66 -11.54 -12.88 6.34
C THR A 66 -12.41 -14.06 5.97
N GLU A 67 -13.42 -13.82 5.14
CA GLU A 67 -14.32 -14.85 4.61
C GLU A 67 -14.11 -14.97 3.09
N THR A 68 -14.24 -16.18 2.57
CA THR A 68 -14.22 -16.42 1.12
C THR A 68 -15.54 -17.03 0.67
N SER A 69 -16.02 -16.61 -0.49
CA SER A 69 -17.20 -17.17 -1.15
C SER A 69 -17.00 -17.22 -2.66
N THR A 70 -17.74 -18.11 -3.32
CA THR A 70 -17.72 -18.22 -4.79
C THR A 70 -18.83 -17.35 -5.38
N VAL A 71 -18.47 -16.49 -6.32
CA VAL A 71 -19.39 -15.58 -7.03
C VAL A 71 -19.19 -15.67 -8.54
N GLN A 72 -20.20 -15.27 -9.32
CA GLN A 72 -20.06 -15.17 -10.77
C GLN A 72 -19.44 -13.82 -11.14
N VAL A 73 -18.33 -13.85 -11.87
CA VAL A 73 -17.61 -12.67 -12.36
C VAL A 73 -17.50 -12.73 -13.87
N LYS A 74 -17.50 -11.58 -14.55
CA LYS A 74 -17.37 -11.52 -16.01
C LYS A 74 -15.94 -11.22 -16.38
N VAL A 75 -15.31 -12.02 -17.25
CA VAL A 75 -13.97 -11.68 -17.77
C VAL A 75 -14.11 -10.53 -18.76
N THR A 76 -13.47 -9.39 -18.51
CA THR A 76 -13.54 -8.20 -19.38
C THR A 76 -12.32 -8.03 -20.24
N ASN A 77 -11.14 -8.46 -19.77
CA ASN A 77 -9.89 -8.28 -20.48
C ASN A 77 -8.84 -9.34 -20.14
N ALA A 78 -7.89 -9.52 -21.05
CA ALA A 78 -6.69 -10.33 -20.84
C ALA A 78 -5.48 -9.57 -21.38
N TYR A 79 -4.45 -9.42 -20.56
CA TYR A 79 -3.23 -8.71 -20.91
C TYR A 79 -1.98 -9.57 -20.62
N HIS A 80 -1.13 -9.71 -21.63
CA HIS A 80 0.16 -10.40 -21.52
C HIS A 80 1.29 -9.51 -22.01
N LYS A 81 2.38 -9.47 -21.24
CA LYS A 81 3.65 -8.87 -21.61
C LYS A 81 4.77 -9.87 -21.34
N ALA A 82 5.49 -10.26 -22.40
CA ALA A 82 6.65 -11.14 -22.26
C ALA A 82 7.76 -10.49 -21.43
N SER A 83 8.60 -11.30 -20.78
CA SER A 83 9.80 -10.81 -20.11
C SER A 83 10.78 -10.27 -21.14
N TYR A 84 11.46 -9.17 -20.81
CA TYR A 84 12.47 -8.57 -21.67
C TYR A 84 13.57 -7.93 -20.82
N THR A 85 14.76 -7.79 -21.40
CA THR A 85 15.90 -7.17 -20.74
C THR A 85 16.25 -5.88 -21.45
N THR A 86 16.39 -4.80 -20.68
CA THR A 86 16.86 -3.50 -21.18
C THR A 86 18.25 -3.23 -20.64
N MET A 87 19.09 -2.54 -21.40
CA MET A 87 20.40 -2.11 -20.91
C MET A 87 20.28 -0.71 -20.30
N HIS A 88 20.75 -0.55 -19.07
CA HIS A 88 20.82 0.72 -18.37
C HIS A 88 22.28 1.12 -18.15
N TYR A 89 22.64 2.35 -18.52
CA TYR A 89 23.97 2.87 -18.26
C TYR A 89 24.08 3.33 -16.80
N SER A 90 25.04 2.76 -16.06
CA SER A 90 25.35 3.18 -14.69
C SER A 90 26.53 4.15 -14.69
N PRO A 91 26.33 5.44 -14.34
CA PRO A 91 27.41 6.42 -14.25
C PRO A 91 28.44 6.07 -13.17
N ALA A 92 28.01 5.40 -12.08
CA ALA A 92 28.86 5.04 -10.95
C ALA A 92 29.91 3.98 -11.34
N THR A 93 29.53 3.01 -12.16
CA THR A 93 30.41 1.91 -12.59
C THR A 93 30.94 2.09 -14.01
N LYS A 94 30.46 3.13 -14.73
CA LYS A 94 30.78 3.40 -16.15
C LYS A 94 30.54 2.19 -17.07
N THR A 95 29.51 1.41 -16.77
CA THR A 95 29.18 0.16 -17.48
C THR A 95 27.70 0.09 -17.84
N MET A 96 27.40 -0.67 -18.89
CA MET A 96 26.03 -1.03 -19.25
C MET A 96 25.60 -2.24 -18.41
N LEU A 97 24.55 -2.09 -17.61
CA LEU A 97 24.01 -3.13 -16.76
C LEU A 97 22.68 -3.65 -17.33
N PRO A 98 22.47 -4.98 -17.40
CA PRO A 98 21.18 -5.54 -17.80
C PRO A 98 20.15 -5.33 -16.69
N GLN A 99 18.97 -4.84 -17.07
CA GLN A 99 17.78 -4.76 -16.23
C GLN A 99 16.72 -5.70 -16.80
N THR A 100 16.42 -6.76 -16.06
CA THR A 100 15.42 -7.75 -16.45
C THR A 100 14.04 -7.33 -15.96
N HIS A 101 13.09 -7.23 -16.87
CA HIS A 101 11.68 -7.00 -16.57
C HIS A 101 10.93 -8.33 -16.62
N ALA A 102 10.23 -8.66 -15.53
CA ALA A 102 9.45 -9.89 -15.45
C ALA A 102 8.25 -9.88 -16.41
N ALA A 103 7.85 -11.07 -16.84
CA ALA A 103 6.63 -11.24 -17.63
C ALA A 103 5.38 -10.91 -16.80
N ILE A 104 4.39 -10.29 -17.43
CA ILE A 104 3.11 -9.95 -16.82
C ILE A 104 2.03 -10.79 -17.48
N TYR A 105 1.27 -11.53 -16.67
CA TYR A 105 0.09 -12.31 -17.07
C TYR A 105 -1.08 -11.83 -16.23
N LYS A 106 -2.07 -11.19 -16.87
CA LYS A 106 -3.15 -10.49 -16.18
C LYS A 106 -4.50 -10.79 -16.82
N ILE A 107 -5.48 -11.16 -16.00
CA ILE A 107 -6.88 -11.25 -16.37
C ILE A 107 -7.63 -10.17 -15.59
N THR A 108 -8.48 -9.41 -16.27
CA THR A 108 -9.37 -8.43 -15.63
C THR A 108 -10.78 -8.99 -15.63
N VAL A 109 -11.43 -8.96 -14.47
CA VAL A 109 -12.81 -9.42 -14.29
C VAL A 109 -13.65 -8.31 -13.69
N GLU A 110 -14.93 -8.26 -14.03
CA GLU A 110 -15.92 -7.35 -13.48
C GLU A 110 -16.84 -8.10 -12.53
N TYR A 111 -17.04 -7.54 -11.33
CA TYR A 111 -18.02 -7.98 -10.35
C TYR A 111 -18.68 -6.75 -9.75
N ASP A 112 -20.02 -6.70 -9.78
CA ASP A 112 -20.82 -5.59 -9.26
C ASP A 112 -20.37 -4.19 -9.79
N GLY A 113 -20.08 -4.12 -11.09
CA GLY A 113 -19.63 -2.89 -11.76
C GLY A 113 -18.19 -2.44 -11.43
N THR A 114 -17.43 -3.23 -10.67
CA THR A 114 -16.03 -2.95 -10.32
C THR A 114 -15.10 -3.95 -11.01
N GLU A 115 -13.99 -3.45 -11.58
CA GLU A 115 -12.97 -4.28 -12.21
C GLU A 115 -11.87 -4.72 -11.22
N TYR A 116 -11.46 -5.98 -11.33
CA TYR A 116 -10.43 -6.61 -10.51
C TYR A 116 -9.38 -7.28 -11.41
N ASP A 117 -8.10 -7.10 -11.07
CA ASP A 117 -6.97 -7.67 -11.80
C ASP A 117 -6.41 -8.90 -11.09
N ILE A 118 -6.45 -10.04 -11.76
CA ILE A 118 -5.91 -11.32 -11.28
C ILE A 118 -4.64 -11.61 -12.07
N ARG A 119 -3.53 -11.79 -11.34
CA ARG A 119 -2.20 -11.99 -11.94
C ARG A 119 -1.76 -13.43 -11.73
N GLY A 120 -1.43 -14.10 -12.82
CA GLY A 120 -0.99 -15.49 -12.79
C GLY A 120 -0.85 -16.05 -14.19
N ARG A 121 0.23 -16.78 -14.43
CA ARG A 121 0.46 -17.44 -15.73
C ARG A 121 -0.66 -18.46 -16.00
N ASP A 122 -0.96 -19.28 -15.02
CA ASP A 122 -1.91 -20.39 -15.16
C ASP A 122 -3.34 -19.86 -15.34
N THR A 123 -3.73 -18.87 -14.53
CA THR A 123 -5.01 -18.16 -14.66
C THR A 123 -5.12 -17.50 -16.04
N TYR A 124 -4.06 -16.84 -16.53
CA TYR A 124 -4.08 -16.22 -17.84
C TYR A 124 -4.33 -17.22 -18.96
N TYR A 125 -3.59 -18.33 -19.01
CA TYR A 125 -3.78 -19.32 -20.06
C TYR A 125 -5.12 -20.04 -19.97
N LYS A 126 -5.69 -20.17 -18.77
CA LYS A 126 -7.01 -20.79 -18.57
C LYS A 126 -8.16 -19.87 -19.03
N TYR A 127 -8.07 -18.56 -18.83
CA TYR A 127 -9.21 -17.63 -19.03
C TYR A 127 -9.00 -16.56 -20.11
N SER A 128 -7.85 -16.46 -20.75
CA SER A 128 -7.59 -15.45 -21.80
C SER A 128 -8.57 -15.51 -22.97
N ASP A 129 -9.06 -16.70 -23.33
CA ASP A 129 -10.07 -16.91 -24.37
C ASP A 129 -11.53 -16.82 -23.85
N SER A 130 -11.70 -16.47 -22.57
CA SER A 130 -13.01 -16.38 -21.92
C SER A 130 -13.53 -14.95 -21.79
N ILE A 131 -12.91 -13.99 -22.49
CA ILE A 131 -13.37 -12.59 -22.53
C ILE A 131 -14.85 -12.54 -22.94
N GLY A 132 -15.64 -11.80 -22.16
CA GLY A 132 -17.09 -11.66 -22.30
C GLY A 132 -17.92 -12.73 -21.59
N LYS A 133 -17.30 -13.81 -21.08
CA LYS A 133 -18.00 -14.90 -20.38
C LYS A 133 -18.00 -14.70 -18.87
N SER A 134 -18.99 -15.31 -18.21
CA SER A 134 -19.05 -15.42 -16.75
C SER A 134 -18.32 -16.68 -16.29
N VAL A 135 -17.51 -16.53 -15.25
CA VAL A 135 -16.73 -17.60 -14.61
C VAL A 135 -16.87 -17.49 -13.09
N ASN A 136 -16.57 -18.57 -12.38
CA ASN A 136 -16.58 -18.56 -10.92
C ASN A 136 -15.32 -17.82 -10.42
N GLY A 137 -15.53 -16.79 -9.60
CA GLY A 137 -14.48 -16.06 -8.91
C GLY A 137 -14.56 -16.27 -7.40
N ILE A 138 -13.40 -16.23 -6.74
CA ILE A 138 -13.31 -16.28 -5.28
C ILE A 138 -13.32 -14.86 -4.74
N LEU A 139 -14.45 -14.49 -4.12
CA LEU A 139 -14.63 -13.23 -3.43
C LEU A 139 -14.07 -13.33 -2.00
N GLU A 140 -13.07 -12.53 -1.70
CA GLU A 140 -12.56 -12.31 -0.35
C GLU A 140 -13.27 -11.11 0.28
N THR A 141 -13.91 -11.33 1.43
CA THR A 141 -14.52 -10.28 2.25
C THR A 141 -13.71 -10.11 3.53
N LYS A 142 -13.06 -8.95 3.68
CA LYS A 142 -12.31 -8.59 4.88
C LYS A 142 -13.11 -7.63 5.75
N LYS A 143 -13.29 -7.99 7.02
CA LYS A 143 -13.93 -7.15 8.04
C LYS A 143 -12.86 -6.64 8.99
N TYR A 144 -12.94 -5.36 9.33
CA TYR A 144 -11.99 -4.66 10.20
C TYR A 144 -12.64 -4.28 11.54
N ASP A 145 -11.82 -4.04 12.55
CA ASP A 145 -12.26 -3.67 13.91
C ASP A 145 -12.98 -2.31 13.98
N ASP A 146 -12.70 -1.41 13.04
CA ASP A 146 -13.39 -0.14 12.84
C ASP A 146 -14.77 -0.28 12.15
N GLY A 147 -15.20 -1.50 11.80
CA GLY A 147 -16.44 -1.79 11.09
C GLY A 147 -16.34 -1.68 9.57
N THR A 148 -15.19 -1.29 9.01
CA THR A 148 -14.97 -1.25 7.57
C THR A 148 -15.04 -2.66 6.97
N VAL A 149 -15.65 -2.80 5.80
CA VAL A 149 -15.68 -4.03 5.01
C VAL A 149 -15.06 -3.78 3.64
N LYS A 150 -14.16 -4.66 3.21
CA LYS A 150 -13.51 -4.60 1.89
C LYS A 150 -13.75 -5.89 1.11
N TYR A 151 -13.96 -5.75 -0.19
CA TYR A 151 -14.21 -6.82 -1.14
C TYR A 151 -13.09 -6.90 -2.17
N ASN A 152 -12.65 -8.11 -2.49
CA ASN A 152 -11.66 -8.34 -3.53
C ASN A 152 -11.91 -9.68 -4.23
N ILE A 153 -11.73 -9.74 -5.54
CA ILE A 153 -11.65 -11.03 -6.24
C ILE A 153 -10.19 -11.48 -6.22
N VAL A 154 -9.92 -12.60 -5.56
CA VAL A 154 -8.54 -13.07 -5.32
C VAL A 154 -8.13 -14.20 -6.27
N ASP A 155 -9.09 -14.95 -6.82
CA ASP A 155 -8.81 -16.07 -7.73
C ASP A 155 -10.03 -16.43 -8.61
N LEU A 156 -9.85 -17.34 -9.58
CA LEU A 156 -10.87 -17.89 -10.47
C LEU A 156 -10.87 -19.42 -10.48
N GLU A 157 -12.06 -20.03 -10.51
CA GLU A 157 -12.28 -21.50 -10.53
C GLU A 157 -12.64 -22.06 -11.91
#